data_AF-A0A401VTJ8-F1
#
_entry.id   AF-A0A401VTJ8-F1
#
_cell.length_a   1.000
_cell.length_b   1.000
_cell.length_c   1.000
_cell.angle_alpha   90.00
_cell.angle_beta   90.00
_cell.angle_gamma   90.00
#
_symmetry.space_group_name_H-M   'P 1'
#
loop_
_entity.id
_entity.type
_entity.pdbx_description
1 polymer ?
#
loop_
_entity_poly.entity_id
_entity_poly.type
_entity_poly.pdbx_seq_one_letter_code
_entity_poly.pdbx_strand_id
1 'polypeptide(L)'
;MRSCAPTPPPPSPPAACSPRRASRCPACSRLYAVDTYHLIRAGLSGGKTVPDTVRAHPRVFVTLTPPSFGPVHNRPTTPGSDIRPCRCRKLHEPTEILLGTPLNPATYDYAGAVLFNAHTGALWARFTTYLRREIAAQLGMTQKAAHTVLRVSFAKVAEYQQRGLVHFHAVIRLDGPDGTSQPPPPYATVAVLTDAVRAAAARVRVTVESDAVGERELSWGEQLDVREIAALARTPNSLIRPWPPTWRSTPTPPTPSTAPCSAAPARDAAPPSYPTELRSPAPRATGPDSPAPCPGQARREDRRQQP
;
A
#
# COMPACT_ATOMS: atom_id res chain seq x y z
N MET A 1 -55.06 31.95 -19.14
CA MET A 1 -53.97 30.95 -19.27
C MET A 1 -53.10 31.03 -18.02
N ARG A 2 -53.19 30.06 -17.10
CA ARG A 2 -52.25 29.97 -15.97
C ARG A 2 -51.09 29.07 -16.41
N SER A 3 -49.90 29.63 -16.47
CA SER A 3 -48.67 28.92 -16.77
C SER A 3 -48.29 28.04 -15.59
N CYS A 4 -48.30 26.72 -15.75
CA CYS A 4 -47.67 25.81 -14.79
C CYS A 4 -46.15 25.93 -14.95
N ALA A 5 -45.46 26.40 -13.91
CA ALA A 5 -44.01 26.32 -13.86
C ALA A 5 -43.59 24.85 -13.70
N PRO A 6 -42.50 24.40 -14.38
CA PRO A 6 -42.01 23.04 -14.24
C PRO A 6 -41.47 22.80 -12.84
N THR A 7 -41.86 21.67 -12.24
CA THR A 7 -41.37 21.20 -10.94
C THR A 7 -39.85 21.00 -11.00
N PRO A 8 -39.08 21.47 -10.00
CA PRO A 8 -37.65 21.22 -9.96
C PRO A 8 -37.36 19.72 -9.86
N PRO A 9 -36.25 19.24 -10.46
CA PRO A 9 -35.87 17.84 -10.37
C PRO A 9 -35.59 17.44 -8.91
N PRO A 10 -35.84 16.17 -8.54
CA PRO A 10 -35.52 15.69 -7.21
C PRO A 10 -34.02 15.84 -6.92
N PRO A 11 -33.64 16.04 -5.64
CA PRO A 11 -32.24 16.12 -5.26
C PRO A 11 -31.51 14.83 -5.68
N SER A 12 -30.28 14.99 -6.15
CA SER A 12 -29.42 13.87 -6.47
C SER A 12 -29.18 13.00 -5.22
N PRO A 13 -29.12 11.66 -5.37
CA PRO A 13 -28.84 10.79 -4.25
C PRO A 13 -27.48 11.14 -3.63
N PRO A 14 -27.31 11.00 -2.30
CA PRO A 14 -26.08 11.36 -1.62
C PRO A 14 -24.91 10.54 -2.19
N ALA A 15 -23.86 11.23 -2.62
CA ALA A 15 -22.64 10.62 -3.10
C ALA A 15 -21.90 9.94 -1.94
N ALA A 16 -21.35 8.74 -2.20
CA ALA A 16 -20.58 8.02 -1.19
C ALA A 16 -19.31 8.80 -0.80
N CYS A 17 -19.03 8.84 0.50
CA CYS A 17 -17.92 9.60 1.08
C CYS A 17 -16.53 9.11 0.60
N SER A 18 -16.44 7.85 0.17
CA SER A 18 -15.25 7.19 -0.40
C SER A 18 -13.98 7.00 0.47
N PRO A 19 -13.92 7.29 1.80
CA PRO A 19 -12.76 6.88 2.58
C PRO A 19 -12.78 5.36 2.77
N ARG A 20 -11.61 4.75 2.61
CA ARG A 20 -11.38 3.32 2.86
C ARG A 20 -10.90 3.05 4.30
N ARG A 21 -10.78 4.09 5.12
CA ARG A 21 -10.29 4.01 6.51
C ARG A 21 -11.47 4.01 7.47
N ALA A 22 -11.58 2.96 8.27
CA ALA A 22 -12.63 2.83 9.28
C ALA A 22 -12.64 4.01 10.27
N SER A 23 -11.47 4.56 10.62
CA SER A 23 -11.34 5.75 11.47
C SER A 23 -11.92 7.04 10.87
N ARG A 24 -12.11 7.10 9.54
CA ARG A 24 -12.73 8.26 8.86
C ARG A 24 -14.21 8.03 8.58
N CYS A 25 -14.57 6.84 8.11
CA CYS A 25 -15.97 6.43 7.99
C CYS A 25 -16.09 4.89 8.09
N PRO A 26 -16.62 4.36 9.20
CA PRO A 26 -16.83 2.93 9.37
C PRO A 26 -17.74 2.31 8.29
N ALA A 27 -18.78 3.03 7.86
CA ALA A 27 -19.72 2.54 6.86
C ALA A 27 -19.10 2.41 5.46
N CYS A 28 -18.51 3.49 4.92
CA CYS A 28 -17.81 3.48 3.62
C CYS A 28 -16.66 2.44 3.62
N SER A 29 -15.93 2.31 4.73
CA SER A 29 -14.86 1.32 4.88
C SER A 29 -15.38 -0.13 4.91
N ARG A 30 -16.51 -0.40 5.56
CA ARG A 30 -17.12 -1.74 5.62
C ARG A 30 -17.61 -2.18 4.24
N LEU A 31 -18.28 -1.28 3.52
CA LEU A 31 -18.73 -1.56 2.14
C LEU A 31 -17.54 -1.89 1.23
N TYR A 32 -16.50 -1.06 1.26
CA TYR A 32 -15.27 -1.32 0.52
C TYR A 32 -14.66 -2.69 0.85
N ALA A 33 -14.61 -3.08 2.13
CA ALA A 33 -14.08 -4.36 2.55
C ALA A 33 -14.92 -5.54 2.03
N VAL A 34 -16.25 -5.43 2.07
CA VAL A 34 -17.17 -6.44 1.54
C VAL A 34 -17.04 -6.57 0.02
N ASP A 35 -17.00 -5.44 -0.70
CA ASP A 35 -16.82 -5.43 -2.16
C ASP A 35 -15.48 -6.04 -2.56
N THR A 36 -14.41 -5.65 -1.88
CA THR A 36 -13.07 -6.21 -2.08
C THR A 36 -13.05 -7.71 -1.80
N TYR A 37 -13.69 -8.16 -0.73
CA TYR A 37 -13.82 -9.59 -0.42
C TYR A 37 -14.51 -10.34 -1.58
N HIS A 38 -15.62 -9.81 -2.10
CA HIS A 38 -16.31 -10.46 -3.20
C HIS A 38 -15.50 -10.46 -4.51
N LEU A 39 -14.73 -9.41 -4.80
CA LEU A 39 -13.84 -9.36 -5.96
C LEU A 39 -12.72 -10.41 -5.86
N ILE A 40 -12.05 -10.49 -4.70
CA ILE A 40 -10.99 -11.47 -4.47
C ILE A 40 -11.56 -12.89 -4.52
N ARG A 41 -12.69 -13.14 -3.83
CA ARG A 41 -13.34 -14.46 -3.82
C ARG A 41 -13.76 -14.91 -5.21
N ALA A 42 -14.42 -14.04 -5.99
CA ALA A 42 -14.83 -14.37 -7.36
C ALA A 42 -13.62 -14.69 -8.24
N GLY A 43 -12.53 -13.92 -8.12
CA GLY A 43 -11.28 -14.19 -8.85
C GLY A 43 -10.57 -15.49 -8.43
N LEU A 44 -10.83 -16.02 -7.25
CA LEU A 44 -10.18 -17.24 -6.76
C LEU A 44 -11.00 -18.50 -6.99
N SER A 45 -12.33 -18.41 -6.85
CA SER A 45 -13.23 -19.56 -6.85
C SER A 45 -14.23 -19.60 -8.00
N GLY A 46 -14.34 -18.52 -8.78
CA GLY A 46 -15.46 -18.29 -9.70
C GLY A 46 -16.65 -17.61 -9.01
N GLY A 47 -17.65 -17.26 -9.79
CA GLY A 47 -18.89 -16.61 -9.37
C GLY A 47 -19.07 -15.20 -9.93
N LYS A 48 -20.30 -14.68 -9.83
CA LYS A 48 -20.75 -13.47 -10.53
C LYS A 48 -20.47 -13.60 -12.04
N THR A 49 -19.54 -12.81 -12.57
CA THR A 49 -19.13 -12.79 -13.98
C THR A 49 -17.84 -13.58 -14.24
N VAL A 50 -17.28 -14.25 -13.23
CA VAL A 50 -16.02 -15.02 -13.35
C VAL A 50 -16.32 -16.51 -13.45
N PRO A 51 -15.82 -17.23 -14.46
CA PRO A 51 -16.03 -18.67 -14.59
C PRO A 51 -15.39 -19.48 -13.46
N ASP A 52 -16.02 -20.60 -13.11
CA ASP A 52 -15.51 -21.54 -12.09
C ASP A 52 -14.15 -22.16 -12.45
N THR A 53 -13.79 -22.18 -13.73
CA THR A 53 -12.50 -22.68 -14.23
C THR A 53 -11.31 -21.88 -13.70
N VAL A 54 -11.52 -20.63 -13.27
CA VAL A 54 -10.49 -19.78 -12.64
C VAL A 54 -9.86 -20.44 -11.42
N ARG A 55 -10.55 -21.38 -10.77
CA ARG A 55 -10.04 -22.11 -9.60
C ARG A 55 -8.81 -22.96 -9.91
N ALA A 56 -8.60 -23.32 -11.18
CA ALA A 56 -7.48 -24.13 -11.65
C ALA A 56 -6.28 -23.29 -12.15
N HIS A 57 -6.43 -21.97 -12.21
CA HIS A 57 -5.37 -21.09 -12.71
C HIS A 57 -4.23 -20.98 -11.66
N PRO A 58 -2.95 -21.11 -12.07
CA PRO A 58 -1.79 -20.97 -11.19
C PRO A 58 -1.79 -19.66 -10.42
N ARG A 59 -1.63 -19.74 -9.10
CA ARG A 59 -1.70 -18.57 -8.22
C ARG A 59 -0.94 -18.76 -6.91
N VAL A 60 -0.44 -17.65 -6.39
CA VAL A 60 0.28 -17.58 -5.12
C VAL A 60 -0.21 -16.42 -4.26
N PHE A 61 -0.13 -16.60 -2.95
CA PHE A 61 -0.15 -15.55 -1.96
C PHE A 61 1.29 -15.12 -1.67
N VAL A 62 1.58 -13.83 -1.84
CA VAL A 62 2.90 -13.23 -1.66
C VAL A 62 2.86 -12.21 -0.53
N THR A 63 3.85 -12.26 0.36
CA THR A 63 4.11 -11.20 1.34
C THR A 63 5.46 -10.55 1.06
N LEU A 64 5.43 -9.28 0.63
CA LEU A 64 6.64 -8.45 0.47
C LEU A 64 6.83 -7.62 1.72
N THR A 65 7.96 -7.80 2.41
CA THR A 65 8.24 -7.10 3.67
C THR A 65 9.22 -5.94 3.48
N PRO A 66 9.16 -4.93 4.36
CA PRO A 66 10.19 -3.90 4.46
C PRO A 66 11.52 -4.47 5.00
N PRO A 67 12.66 -3.85 4.65
CA PRO A 67 13.95 -4.17 5.26
C PRO A 67 13.95 -3.83 6.76
N SER A 68 15.02 -4.24 7.44
CA SER A 68 15.26 -3.81 8.82
C SER A 68 15.87 -2.40 8.82
N PHE A 69 15.29 -1.49 9.58
CA PHE A 69 15.85 -0.14 9.83
C PHE A 69 16.52 -0.03 11.21
N GLY A 70 16.65 -1.16 11.89
CA GLY A 70 17.14 -1.25 13.27
C GLY A 70 16.28 -2.19 14.11
N PRO A 71 16.80 -2.65 15.25
CA PRO A 71 16.06 -3.56 16.12
C PRO A 71 14.92 -2.83 16.83
N VAL A 72 13.75 -3.46 16.87
CA VAL A 72 12.54 -2.94 17.53
C VAL A 72 12.09 -3.87 18.65
N HIS A 73 11.34 -3.33 19.60
CA HIS A 73 10.58 -4.12 20.56
C HIS A 73 9.57 -4.99 19.83
N ASN A 74 9.56 -6.28 20.15
CA ASN A 74 8.68 -7.27 19.56
C ASN A 74 8.29 -8.32 20.60
N ARG A 75 7.28 -9.13 20.27
CA ARG A 75 6.79 -10.23 21.11
C ARG A 75 7.00 -11.56 20.39
N PRO A 76 8.24 -12.10 20.39
CA PRO A 76 8.52 -13.37 19.72
C PRO A 76 7.82 -14.52 20.44
N THR A 77 7.40 -15.54 19.70
CA THR A 77 6.78 -16.76 20.24
C THR A 77 7.52 -18.01 19.80
N THR A 78 7.48 -19.08 20.60
CA THR A 78 7.90 -20.42 20.17
C THR A 78 6.91 -20.99 19.15
N PRO A 79 7.27 -22.06 18.42
CA PRO A 79 6.29 -22.84 17.65
C PRO A 79 5.12 -23.37 18.50
N GLY A 80 5.34 -23.58 19.81
CA GLY A 80 4.31 -23.96 20.78
C GLY A 80 3.44 -22.80 21.30
N SER A 81 3.60 -21.60 20.75
CA SER A 81 2.90 -20.36 21.16
C SER A 81 3.34 -19.75 22.51
N ASP A 82 4.41 -20.25 23.12
CA ASP A 82 4.96 -19.66 24.34
C ASP A 82 5.68 -18.35 24.03
N ILE A 83 5.52 -17.35 24.90
CA ILE A 83 6.15 -16.04 24.74
C ILE A 83 7.65 -16.17 25.03
N ARG A 84 8.48 -15.62 24.15
CA ARG A 84 9.92 -15.47 24.38
C ARG A 84 10.26 -14.03 24.80
N PRO A 85 11.27 -13.83 25.65
CA PRO A 85 11.75 -12.50 25.97
C PRO A 85 12.15 -11.75 24.70
N CYS A 86 11.77 -10.47 24.64
CA CYS A 86 12.27 -9.54 23.65
C CYS A 86 13.79 -9.35 23.82
N ARG A 87 14.45 -8.78 22.81
CA ARG A 87 15.88 -8.43 22.88
C ARG A 87 16.22 -7.45 24.02
N CYS A 88 15.24 -6.68 24.52
CA CYS A 88 15.37 -5.88 25.74
C CYS A 88 15.34 -6.71 27.05
N ARG A 89 15.22 -8.04 26.93
CA ARG A 89 15.08 -9.04 28.01
C ARG A 89 13.75 -9.01 28.78
N LYS A 90 12.76 -8.23 28.34
CA LYS A 90 11.40 -8.21 28.91
C LYS A 90 10.45 -9.11 28.11
N LEU A 91 9.47 -9.71 28.80
CA LEU A 91 8.30 -10.29 28.17
C LEU A 91 7.28 -9.16 27.97
N HIS A 92 6.90 -8.90 26.73
CA HIS A 92 5.93 -7.85 26.41
C HIS A 92 4.52 -8.45 26.32
N GLU A 93 3.54 -7.76 26.88
CA GLU A 93 2.12 -8.03 26.65
C GLU A 93 1.68 -7.60 25.23
N PRO A 94 0.66 -8.23 24.62
CA PRO A 94 0.26 -8.00 23.23
C PRO A 94 -0.10 -6.56 22.86
N THR A 95 -0.54 -5.76 23.84
CA THR A 95 -1.03 -4.39 23.67
C THR A 95 -0.08 -3.34 24.23
N GLU A 96 1.16 -3.72 24.57
CA GLU A 96 2.13 -2.76 25.07
C GLU A 96 2.51 -1.73 24.02
N ILE A 97 2.51 -0.46 24.42
CA ILE A 97 2.82 0.68 23.55
C ILE A 97 4.26 0.64 23.01
N LEU A 98 5.16 -0.09 23.68
CA LEU A 98 6.54 -0.24 23.24
C LEU A 98 6.65 -1.13 22.00
N LEU A 99 5.70 -2.02 21.72
CA LEU A 99 5.79 -2.93 20.58
C LEU A 99 5.87 -2.16 19.27
N GLY A 100 6.87 -2.51 18.46
CA GLY A 100 7.18 -1.83 17.20
C GLY A 100 8.05 -0.59 17.33
N THR A 101 8.30 -0.08 18.55
CA THR A 101 9.22 1.04 18.77
C THR A 101 10.68 0.59 18.75
N PRO A 102 11.65 1.45 18.36
CA PRO A 102 13.06 1.07 18.34
C PRO A 102 13.62 0.73 19.73
N LEU A 103 14.45 -0.31 19.82
CA LEU A 103 15.18 -0.64 21.06
C LEU A 103 16.15 0.47 21.47
N ASN A 104 16.79 1.09 20.48
CA ASN A 104 17.63 2.26 20.65
C ASN A 104 17.22 3.31 19.61
N PRO A 105 16.47 4.36 20.03
CA PRO A 105 16.07 5.44 19.13
C PRO A 105 17.25 6.16 18.47
N ALA A 106 18.40 6.29 19.15
CA ALA A 106 19.54 7.03 18.61
C ALA A 106 20.19 6.36 17.38
N THR A 107 20.01 5.05 17.22
CA THR A 107 20.64 4.25 16.14
C THR A 107 19.65 3.74 15.11
N TYR A 108 18.36 4.07 15.23
CA TYR A 108 17.34 3.61 14.29
C TYR A 108 17.31 4.49 13.04
N ASP A 109 17.29 3.86 11.85
CA ASP A 109 17.24 4.57 10.57
C ASP A 109 15.81 5.07 10.26
N TYR A 110 15.41 6.13 10.95
CA TYR A 110 14.12 6.78 10.72
C TYR A 110 13.99 7.34 9.30
N ALA A 111 15.07 7.90 8.75
CA ALA A 111 15.08 8.44 7.40
C ALA A 111 14.77 7.33 6.38
N GLY A 112 15.46 6.19 6.47
CA GLY A 112 15.19 5.03 5.63
C GLY A 112 13.76 4.50 5.79
N ALA A 113 13.26 4.41 7.03
CA ALA A 113 11.90 3.95 7.30
C ALA A 113 10.82 4.83 6.65
N VAL A 114 10.96 6.16 6.78
CA VAL A 114 10.04 7.14 6.19
C VAL A 114 10.12 7.10 4.67
N LEU A 115 11.35 7.09 4.10
CA LEU A 115 11.55 7.06 2.66
C LEU A 115 11.02 5.77 2.04
N PHE A 116 11.24 4.62 2.69
CA PHE A 116 10.65 3.36 2.27
C PHE A 116 9.11 3.44 2.23
N ASN A 117 8.49 3.92 3.30
CA ASN A 117 7.04 4.06 3.37
C ASN A 117 6.51 4.96 2.24
N ALA A 118 7.14 6.12 2.03
CA ALA A 118 6.81 7.06 0.97
C ALA A 118 6.93 6.45 -0.44
N HIS A 119 7.90 5.57 -0.65
CA HIS A 119 8.21 4.97 -1.97
C HIS A 119 7.71 3.54 -2.14
N THR A 120 6.91 3.00 -1.22
CA THR A 120 6.32 1.66 -1.34
C THR A 120 5.50 1.46 -2.61
N GLY A 121 4.85 2.51 -3.10
CA GLY A 121 4.17 2.50 -4.40
C GLY A 121 5.12 2.28 -5.57
N ALA A 122 6.28 2.95 -5.57
CA ALA A 122 7.30 2.81 -6.60
C ALA A 122 7.98 1.44 -6.55
N LEU A 123 8.28 0.94 -5.34
CA LEU A 123 8.79 -0.43 -5.13
C LEU A 123 7.82 -1.47 -5.70
N TRP A 124 6.51 -1.32 -5.45
CA TRP A 124 5.50 -2.20 -6.02
C TRP A 124 5.43 -2.10 -7.55
N ALA A 125 5.45 -0.89 -8.12
CA ALA A 125 5.44 -0.70 -9.56
C ALA A 125 6.63 -1.41 -10.23
N ARG A 126 7.82 -1.26 -9.65
CA ARG A 126 9.04 -1.93 -10.12
C ARG A 126 8.96 -3.45 -9.94
N PHE A 127 8.43 -3.93 -8.81
CA PHE A 127 8.18 -5.36 -8.58
C PHE A 127 7.31 -5.96 -9.69
N THR A 128 6.17 -5.36 -10.01
CA THR A 128 5.27 -5.92 -11.04
C THR A 128 5.86 -5.83 -12.45
N THR A 129 6.76 -4.87 -12.71
CA THR A 129 7.51 -4.79 -13.96
C THR A 129 8.49 -5.96 -14.06
N TYR A 130 9.29 -6.18 -13.02
CA TYR A 130 10.25 -7.28 -12.99
C TYR A 130 9.56 -8.64 -12.97
N LEU A 131 8.45 -8.81 -12.26
CA LEU A 131 7.68 -10.05 -12.27
C LEU A 131 7.31 -10.49 -13.69
N ARG A 132 6.80 -9.57 -14.53
CA ARG A 132 6.47 -9.88 -15.92
C ARG A 132 7.71 -10.22 -16.77
N ARG A 133 8.85 -9.58 -16.48
CA ARG A 133 10.13 -9.86 -17.15
C ARG A 133 10.66 -11.23 -16.78
N GLU A 134 10.67 -11.56 -15.50
CA GLU A 134 11.14 -12.84 -14.98
C GLU A 134 10.24 -13.99 -15.47
N ILE A 135 8.91 -13.80 -15.52
CA ILE A 135 8.01 -14.79 -16.14
C ILE A 135 8.36 -15.01 -17.61
N ALA A 136 8.52 -13.93 -18.39
CA ALA A 136 8.87 -14.06 -19.81
C ALA A 136 10.21 -14.79 -20.01
N ALA A 137 11.23 -14.44 -19.21
CA ALA A 137 12.55 -15.05 -19.25
C ALA A 137 12.49 -16.55 -18.91
N GLN A 138 11.80 -16.93 -17.84
CA GLN A 138 11.62 -18.33 -17.42
C GLN A 138 10.87 -19.16 -18.47
N LEU A 139 10.00 -18.54 -19.26
CA LEU A 139 9.29 -19.19 -20.36
C LEU A 139 10.06 -19.18 -21.69
N GLY A 140 11.28 -18.63 -21.72
CA GLY A 140 12.06 -18.50 -22.96
C GLY A 140 11.45 -17.54 -23.97
N MET A 141 10.68 -16.56 -23.52
CA MET A 141 9.91 -15.64 -24.36
C MET A 141 10.39 -14.19 -24.24
N THR A 142 10.15 -13.42 -25.30
CA THR A 142 10.15 -11.96 -25.16
C THR A 142 8.96 -11.51 -24.31
N GLN A 143 9.08 -10.36 -23.65
CA GLN A 143 7.95 -9.78 -22.89
C GLN A 143 6.70 -9.57 -23.76
N LYS A 144 6.89 -9.20 -25.04
CA LYS A 144 5.81 -9.01 -26.00
C LYS A 144 5.11 -10.35 -26.30
N ALA A 145 5.86 -11.41 -26.55
CA ALA A 145 5.30 -12.74 -26.78
C ALA A 145 4.57 -13.27 -25.53
N ALA A 146 5.17 -13.14 -24.35
CA ALA A 146 4.51 -13.53 -23.10
C ALA A 146 3.17 -12.80 -22.92
N HIS A 147 3.12 -11.48 -23.14
CA HIS A 147 1.89 -10.70 -23.02
C HIS A 147 0.78 -11.12 -24.00
N THR A 148 1.12 -11.72 -25.15
CA THR A 148 0.11 -12.23 -26.09
C THR A 148 -0.52 -13.56 -25.68
N VAL A 149 0.14 -14.33 -24.82
CA VAL A 149 -0.31 -15.70 -24.45
C VAL A 149 -0.70 -15.83 -22.98
N LEU A 150 -0.32 -14.89 -22.13
CA LEU A 150 -0.68 -14.90 -20.72
C LEU A 150 -0.88 -13.50 -20.15
N ARG A 151 -1.71 -13.42 -19.11
CA ARG A 151 -1.96 -12.22 -18.32
C ARG A 151 -1.58 -12.48 -16.86
N VAL A 152 -0.81 -11.55 -16.29
CA VAL A 152 -0.53 -11.52 -14.84
C VAL A 152 -1.58 -10.66 -14.16
N SER A 153 -2.47 -11.29 -13.42
CA SER A 153 -3.51 -10.64 -12.62
C SER A 153 -3.12 -10.61 -11.16
N PHE A 154 -3.36 -9.50 -10.46
CA PHE A 154 -3.12 -9.44 -9.02
C PHE A 154 -4.13 -8.57 -8.28
N ALA A 155 -4.33 -8.88 -7.00
CA ALA A 155 -4.93 -8.01 -6.01
C ALA A 155 -3.93 -7.84 -4.87
N LYS A 156 -3.79 -6.63 -4.32
CA LYS A 156 -2.84 -6.35 -3.25
C LYS A 156 -3.44 -5.49 -2.15
N VAL A 157 -2.94 -5.67 -0.94
CA VAL A 157 -3.24 -4.85 0.24
C VAL A 157 -1.93 -4.35 0.82
N ALA A 158 -1.89 -3.07 1.16
CA ALA A 158 -0.83 -2.48 1.97
C ALA A 158 -1.28 -2.46 3.43
N GLU A 159 -0.49 -3.02 4.32
CA GLU A 159 -0.77 -3.04 5.75
C GLU A 159 0.43 -2.53 6.54
N TYR A 160 0.16 -1.79 7.60
CA TYR A 160 1.21 -1.34 8.52
C TYR A 160 1.53 -2.45 9.52
N GLN A 161 2.80 -2.82 9.60
CA GLN A 161 3.29 -3.63 10.72
C GLN A 161 3.22 -2.79 12.02
N GLN A 162 3.28 -3.46 13.18
CA GLN A 162 3.34 -2.76 14.48
C GLN A 162 4.45 -1.69 14.54
N ARG A 163 5.59 -1.92 13.85
CA ARG A 163 6.69 -0.96 13.71
C ARG A 163 6.45 0.18 12.71
N GLY A 164 5.21 0.37 12.27
CA GLY A 164 4.82 1.47 11.37
C GLY A 164 5.33 1.37 9.94
N LEU A 165 5.86 0.21 9.53
CA LEU A 165 6.34 -0.02 8.16
C LEU A 165 5.29 -0.75 7.32
N VAL A 166 5.13 -0.30 6.09
CA VAL A 166 4.20 -0.92 5.13
C VAL A 166 4.77 -2.25 4.65
N HIS A 167 3.94 -3.29 4.67
CA HIS A 167 4.18 -4.54 3.97
C HIS A 167 3.02 -4.82 3.02
N PHE A 168 3.29 -5.55 1.93
CA PHE A 168 2.26 -5.92 0.98
C PHE A 168 1.90 -7.39 1.13
N HIS A 169 0.60 -7.65 1.14
CA HIS A 169 0.04 -8.95 0.80
C HIS A 169 -0.54 -8.88 -0.60
N ALA A 170 -0.23 -9.86 -1.44
CA ALA A 170 -0.76 -9.94 -2.80
C ALA A 170 -1.21 -11.35 -3.14
N VAL A 171 -2.36 -11.45 -3.80
CA VAL A 171 -2.75 -12.63 -4.57
C VAL A 171 -2.33 -12.36 -6.01
N ILE A 172 -1.47 -13.22 -6.56
CA ILE A 172 -1.00 -13.11 -7.94
C ILE A 172 -1.41 -14.38 -8.68
N ARG A 173 -1.99 -14.24 -9.87
CA ARG A 173 -2.51 -15.33 -10.69
C ARG A 173 -2.08 -15.18 -12.13
N LEU A 174 -1.82 -16.30 -12.79
CA LEU A 174 -1.61 -16.38 -14.23
C LEU A 174 -2.93 -16.77 -14.91
N ASP A 175 -3.33 -15.98 -15.90
CA ASP A 175 -4.52 -16.16 -16.72
C ASP A 175 -4.11 -16.25 -18.20
N GLY A 176 -5.01 -16.71 -19.07
CA GLY A 176 -4.86 -16.56 -20.52
C GLY A 176 -5.00 -15.10 -20.97
N PRO A 177 -4.78 -14.79 -22.26
CA PRO A 177 -4.89 -13.42 -22.78
C PRO A 177 -6.27 -12.81 -22.54
N ASP A 178 -7.34 -13.60 -22.59
CA ASP A 178 -8.71 -13.15 -22.30
C ASP A 178 -9.04 -13.07 -20.79
N GLY A 179 -8.03 -13.19 -19.94
CA GLY A 179 -8.15 -13.06 -18.49
C GLY A 179 -8.83 -14.25 -17.84
N THR A 180 -9.72 -14.01 -16.89
CA THR A 180 -10.29 -15.06 -16.02
C THR A 180 -11.11 -16.12 -16.75
N SER A 181 -11.51 -15.85 -17.98
CA SER A 181 -12.32 -16.76 -18.81
C SER A 181 -11.49 -17.83 -19.51
N GLN A 182 -10.17 -17.65 -19.56
CA GLN A 182 -9.27 -18.50 -20.32
C GLN A 182 -8.11 -18.94 -19.42
N PRO A 183 -7.80 -20.25 -19.35
CA PRO A 183 -6.63 -20.71 -18.62
C PRO A 183 -5.34 -20.21 -19.28
N PRO A 184 -4.27 -19.99 -18.50
CA PRO A 184 -2.97 -19.72 -19.09
C PRO A 184 -2.45 -20.97 -19.82
N PRO A 185 -1.42 -20.83 -20.66
CA PRO A 185 -0.77 -21.96 -21.30
C PRO A 185 -0.25 -22.98 -20.27
N PRO A 186 -0.23 -24.29 -20.57
CA PRO A 186 0.15 -25.33 -19.59
C PRO A 186 1.55 -25.17 -18.98
N TYR A 187 2.48 -24.52 -19.68
CA TYR A 187 3.84 -24.25 -19.21
C TYR A 187 3.94 -23.07 -18.23
N ALA A 188 2.88 -22.25 -18.08
CA ALA A 188 2.85 -21.12 -17.16
C ALA A 188 2.44 -21.58 -15.75
N THR A 189 3.30 -22.35 -15.09
CA THR A 189 2.99 -23.07 -13.85
C THR A 189 3.14 -22.22 -12.56
N VAL A 190 2.70 -22.78 -11.42
CA VAL A 190 2.94 -22.18 -10.09
C VAL A 190 4.43 -22.08 -9.77
N ALA A 191 5.25 -23.03 -10.24
CA ALA A 191 6.71 -22.99 -10.06
C ALA A 191 7.31 -21.78 -10.78
N VAL A 192 6.97 -21.59 -12.07
CA VAL A 192 7.39 -20.40 -12.85
C VAL A 192 6.98 -19.11 -12.14
N LEU A 193 5.74 -19.04 -11.63
CA LEU A 193 5.26 -17.88 -10.90
C LEU A 193 6.05 -17.65 -9.59
N THR A 194 6.30 -18.71 -8.83
CA THR A 194 7.02 -18.64 -7.55
C THR A 194 8.44 -18.16 -7.74
N ASP A 195 9.15 -18.72 -8.71
CA ASP A 195 10.54 -18.36 -8.99
C ASP A 195 10.64 -16.93 -9.53
N ALA A 196 9.72 -16.54 -10.43
CA ALA A 196 9.66 -15.18 -10.93
C ALA A 196 9.34 -14.15 -9.83
N VAL A 197 8.48 -14.48 -8.86
CA VAL A 197 8.22 -13.62 -7.69
C VAL A 197 9.49 -13.43 -6.86
N ARG A 198 10.23 -14.51 -6.56
CA ARG A 198 11.48 -14.44 -5.79
C ARG A 198 12.54 -13.61 -6.51
N ALA A 199 12.77 -13.89 -7.79
CA ALA A 199 13.73 -13.16 -8.62
C ALA A 199 13.36 -11.66 -8.73
N ALA A 200 12.08 -11.36 -8.99
CA ALA A 200 11.61 -9.99 -9.09
C ALA A 200 11.77 -9.22 -7.77
N ALA A 201 11.37 -9.81 -6.64
CA ALA A 201 11.49 -9.19 -5.33
C ALA A 201 12.96 -8.90 -4.98
N ALA A 202 13.86 -9.84 -5.23
CA ALA A 202 15.29 -9.68 -4.99
C ALA A 202 15.93 -8.57 -5.85
N ARG A 203 15.40 -8.33 -7.05
CA ARG A 203 15.94 -7.36 -8.01
C ARG A 203 15.44 -5.93 -7.81
N VAL A 204 14.30 -5.71 -7.16
CA VAL A 204 13.73 -4.36 -7.00
C VAL A 204 14.70 -3.46 -6.24
N ARG A 205 15.08 -2.36 -6.89
CA ARG A 205 15.82 -1.22 -6.31
C ARG A 205 15.17 0.07 -6.76
N VAL A 206 14.97 1.05 -5.88
CA VAL A 206 14.50 2.39 -6.23
C VAL A 206 15.46 3.40 -5.62
N THR A 207 16.17 4.14 -6.46
CA THR A 207 17.04 5.24 -6.04
C THR A 207 16.20 6.48 -5.78
N VAL A 208 16.45 7.13 -4.65
CA VAL A 208 15.84 8.40 -4.24
C VAL A 208 16.97 9.35 -3.92
N GLU A 209 16.92 10.54 -4.50
CA GLU A 209 17.90 11.60 -4.29
C GLU A 209 17.21 12.83 -3.72
N SER A 210 17.81 13.43 -2.70
CA SER A 210 17.41 14.76 -2.22
C SER A 210 18.54 15.43 -1.46
N ASP A 211 18.53 16.76 -1.40
CA ASP A 211 19.53 17.55 -0.67
C ASP A 211 19.60 17.18 0.83
N ALA A 212 18.48 16.73 1.42
CA ALA A 212 18.39 16.44 2.85
C ALA A 212 18.96 15.07 3.26
N VAL A 213 18.88 14.06 2.38
CA VAL A 213 19.27 12.68 2.72
C VAL A 213 20.32 12.07 1.78
N GLY A 214 20.77 12.85 0.78
CA GLY A 214 21.63 12.38 -0.30
C GLY A 214 20.93 11.37 -1.22
N GLU A 215 21.75 10.60 -1.94
CA GLU A 215 21.28 9.44 -2.70
C GLU A 215 21.07 8.25 -1.76
N ARG A 216 19.91 7.59 -1.87
CA ARG A 216 19.60 6.36 -1.17
C ARG A 216 18.94 5.35 -2.08
N GLU A 217 19.39 4.11 -1.99
CA GLU A 217 18.75 2.97 -2.65
C GLU A 217 17.77 2.28 -1.72
N LEU A 218 16.52 2.09 -2.17
CA LEU A 218 15.46 1.40 -1.45
C LEU A 218 15.17 0.03 -2.08
N SER A 219 14.95 -0.99 -1.25
CA SER A 219 14.60 -2.35 -1.68
C SER A 219 13.54 -2.98 -0.76
N TRP A 220 13.02 -4.14 -1.15
CA TRP A 220 12.34 -5.02 -0.20
C TRP A 220 13.32 -5.61 0.80
N GLY A 221 12.81 -6.04 1.95
CA GLY A 221 13.59 -6.78 2.95
C GLY A 221 13.83 -8.23 2.56
N GLU A 222 14.67 -8.90 3.33
CA GLU A 222 15.04 -10.32 3.11
C GLU A 222 13.85 -11.27 3.30
N GLN A 223 12.92 -10.93 4.18
CA GLN A 223 11.77 -11.79 4.45
C GLN A 223 10.76 -11.69 3.30
N LEU A 224 10.56 -12.82 2.62
CA LEU A 224 9.60 -13.01 1.55
C LEU A 224 8.85 -14.32 1.79
N ASP A 225 7.53 -14.24 1.87
CA ASP A 225 6.65 -15.42 1.92
C ASP A 225 5.96 -15.58 0.57
N VAL A 226 6.03 -16.78 -0.01
CA VAL A 226 5.33 -17.15 -1.25
C VAL A 226 4.69 -18.50 -1.01
N ARG A 227 3.35 -18.54 -1.04
CA ARG A 227 2.57 -19.75 -0.81
C ARG A 227 1.60 -19.98 -1.95
N GLU A 228 1.57 -21.18 -2.49
CA GLU A 228 0.54 -21.56 -3.45
C GLU A 228 -0.85 -21.46 -2.80
N ILE A 229 -1.83 -20.97 -3.57
CA ILE A 229 -3.23 -21.04 -3.17
C ILE A 229 -3.86 -22.19 -3.95
N ALA A 230 -3.95 -23.35 -3.30
CA ALA A 230 -4.51 -24.56 -3.92
C ALA A 230 -5.93 -24.33 -4.48
N ALA A 231 -6.32 -25.16 -5.44
CA ALA A 231 -7.70 -25.21 -5.92
C ALA A 231 -8.62 -25.57 -4.74
N LEU A 232 -9.55 -24.67 -4.41
CA LEU A 232 -10.60 -24.97 -3.44
C LEU A 232 -11.46 -26.10 -4.04
N ALA A 233 -11.47 -27.27 -3.41
CA ALA A 233 -12.35 -28.36 -3.79
C ALA A 233 -13.81 -27.92 -3.64
N ARG A 234 -14.68 -28.38 -4.56
CA ARG A 234 -16.11 -28.12 -4.53
C ARG A 234 -16.76 -29.01 -3.47
N THR A 235 -16.67 -28.64 -2.20
CA THR A 235 -17.53 -29.21 -1.17
C THR A 235 -18.83 -28.40 -1.12
N PRO A 236 -20.00 -28.99 -1.41
CA PRO A 236 -21.26 -28.35 -1.04
C PRO A 236 -21.28 -28.31 0.49
N ASN A 237 -21.23 -27.11 1.06
CA ASN A 237 -21.32 -26.89 2.50
C ASN A 237 -20.08 -27.23 3.37
N SER A 238 -18.86 -27.00 2.89
CA SER A 238 -17.73 -26.85 3.83
C SER A 238 -17.51 -25.36 4.12
N LEU A 239 -17.79 -24.98 5.36
CA LEU A 239 -17.44 -23.69 5.94
C LEU A 239 -16.00 -23.36 5.56
N ILE A 240 -15.84 -22.31 4.74
CA ILE A 240 -14.57 -21.59 4.62
C ILE A 240 -14.13 -21.34 6.05
N ARG A 241 -13.00 -21.93 6.47
CA ARG A 241 -12.35 -21.55 7.73
C ARG A 241 -12.25 -20.02 7.69
N PRO A 242 -12.88 -19.30 8.63
CA PRO A 242 -12.86 -17.86 8.61
C PRO A 242 -11.40 -17.41 8.58
N TRP A 243 -11.16 -16.38 7.77
CA TRP A 243 -9.93 -15.60 7.76
C TRP A 243 -9.41 -15.42 9.20
N PRO A 244 -8.08 -15.44 9.45
CA PRO A 244 -7.56 -15.17 10.78
C PRO A 244 -8.21 -13.93 11.40
N PRO A 245 -8.58 -13.97 12.69
CA PRO A 245 -9.40 -12.95 13.35
C PRO A 245 -8.76 -11.56 13.41
N THR A 246 -7.50 -11.41 12.98
CA THR A 246 -6.80 -10.12 12.90
C THR A 246 -7.44 -9.13 11.92
N TRP A 247 -8.36 -9.58 11.07
CA TRP A 247 -9.18 -8.74 10.20
C TRP A 247 -10.51 -8.28 10.82
N ARG A 248 -10.76 -8.59 12.10
CA ARG A 248 -11.92 -8.13 12.87
C ARG A 248 -11.44 -7.14 13.93
N SER A 249 -11.60 -5.86 13.61
CA SER A 249 -11.55 -4.72 14.54
C SER A 249 -10.15 -4.27 15.01
N THR A 250 -9.76 -3.06 14.59
CA THR A 250 -9.14 -2.12 15.54
C THR A 250 -10.06 -1.98 16.76
N PRO A 251 -9.55 -1.90 18.00
CA PRO A 251 -10.40 -1.63 19.16
C PRO A 251 -11.20 -0.36 18.95
N THR A 252 -12.51 -0.44 19.12
CA THR A 252 -13.39 0.72 19.22
C THR A 252 -12.87 1.60 20.35
N PRO A 253 -12.61 2.90 20.15
CA PRO A 253 -12.39 3.79 21.28
C PRO A 253 -13.66 3.79 22.16
N PRO A 254 -13.54 3.88 23.50
CA PRO A 254 -14.70 3.92 24.38
C PRO A 254 -15.59 5.11 24.00
N THR A 255 -16.88 4.84 23.90
CA THR A 255 -17.94 5.84 23.72
C THR A 255 -17.86 6.85 24.88
N PRO A 256 -17.84 8.18 24.62
CA PRO A 256 -18.03 9.12 25.71
C PRO A 256 -19.43 8.91 26.29
N SER A 257 -19.49 8.70 27.60
CA SER A 257 -20.72 8.54 28.37
C SER A 257 -21.62 9.77 28.18
N THR A 258 -22.83 9.54 27.67
CA THR A 258 -23.93 10.50 27.68
C THR A 258 -24.42 10.64 29.13
N ALA A 259 -23.78 11.53 29.89
CA ALA A 259 -24.40 12.12 31.07
C ALA A 259 -25.19 13.37 30.62
N PRO A 260 -26.45 13.55 31.07
CA PRO A 260 -27.21 14.76 30.75
C PRO A 260 -26.56 15.99 31.38
N CYS A 261 -26.36 17.04 30.58
CA CYS A 261 -25.92 18.35 31.05
C CYS A 261 -26.97 18.96 31.98
N SER A 262 -26.71 18.91 33.29
CA SER A 262 -27.30 19.84 34.25
C SER A 262 -26.47 21.13 34.23
N ALA A 263 -27.09 22.23 33.82
CA ALA A 263 -26.46 23.54 33.76
C ALA A 263 -26.07 24.02 35.17
N ALA A 264 -24.81 24.45 35.33
CA ALA A 264 -24.34 25.27 36.44
C ALA A 264 -23.55 26.46 35.86
N PRO A 265 -23.61 27.65 36.50
CA PRO A 265 -23.31 28.92 35.84
C PRO A 265 -21.83 29.17 35.61
N ALA A 266 -21.55 29.91 34.54
CA ALA A 266 -20.23 30.37 34.11
C ALA A 266 -19.49 31.10 35.23
N ARG A 267 -18.24 30.71 35.48
CA ARG A 267 -17.25 31.53 36.15
C ARG A 267 -16.15 31.85 35.15
N ASP A 268 -15.91 33.14 34.96
CA ASP A 268 -14.90 33.71 34.07
C ASP A 268 -13.51 33.17 34.42
N ALA A 269 -12.88 32.53 33.45
CA ALA A 269 -11.46 32.23 33.46
C ALA A 269 -10.90 32.49 32.06
N ALA A 270 -10.01 33.48 31.96
CA ALA A 270 -9.34 33.89 30.73
C ALA A 270 -8.46 32.77 30.14
N PRO A 271 -8.32 32.67 28.81
CA PRO A 271 -7.46 31.68 28.18
C PRO A 271 -5.97 32.01 28.39
N PRO A 272 -5.09 31.00 28.56
CA PRO A 272 -3.65 31.23 28.64
C PRO A 272 -3.07 31.62 27.26
N SER A 273 -2.27 32.68 27.27
CA SER A 273 -1.50 33.22 26.16
C SER A 273 -0.36 32.28 25.75
N TYR A 274 -0.28 31.93 24.47
CA TYR A 274 0.88 31.28 23.87
C TYR A 274 1.88 32.35 23.41
N PRO A 275 3.19 32.25 23.72
CA PRO A 275 4.19 33.16 23.20
C PRO A 275 4.50 32.86 21.73
N THR A 276 4.22 33.84 20.89
CA THR A 276 4.70 34.01 19.52
C THR A 276 6.15 34.47 19.55
N GLU A 277 7.10 33.66 19.09
CA GLU A 277 8.44 34.12 18.66
C GLU A 277 9.04 33.07 17.69
N LEU A 278 8.85 33.29 16.39
CA LEU A 278 9.66 32.72 15.32
C LEU A 278 10.42 33.87 14.67
N ARG A 279 11.71 34.00 14.97
CA ARG A 279 12.64 34.80 14.19
C ARG A 279 13.94 34.03 14.00
N SER A 280 14.18 33.57 12.78
CA SER A 280 15.51 33.25 12.26
C SER A 280 15.87 34.30 11.21
N PRO A 281 17.05 34.94 11.25
CA PRO A 281 17.54 35.75 10.15
C PRO A 281 18.29 34.92 9.11
N ALA A 282 18.16 35.34 7.85
CA ALA A 282 18.67 34.73 6.63
C ALA A 282 20.21 34.57 6.55
N PRO A 283 20.73 33.67 5.68
CA PRO A 283 22.16 33.56 5.43
C PRO A 283 22.70 34.67 4.53
N ARG A 284 23.90 35.16 4.87
CA ARG A 284 24.77 36.02 4.04
C ARG A 284 25.44 35.20 2.93
N ALA A 285 25.48 35.72 1.72
CA ALA A 285 26.45 35.35 0.70
C ALA A 285 27.01 36.61 -0.01
N THR A 286 28.34 36.74 0.08
CA THR A 286 29.33 37.16 -0.95
C THR A 286 29.10 38.40 -1.84
N GLY A 287 30.09 39.32 -1.84
CA GLY A 287 30.44 40.16 -3.01
C GLY A 287 31.53 39.48 -3.88
N PRO A 288 32.17 40.15 -4.87
CA PRO A 288 32.08 41.58 -5.22
C PRO A 288 31.94 41.93 -6.74
N ASP A 289 31.88 43.25 -6.97
CA ASP A 289 32.25 44.05 -8.17
C ASP A 289 31.35 44.22 -9.41
N SER A 290 31.34 45.47 -9.89
CA SER A 290 30.41 46.15 -10.82
C SER A 290 31.00 46.28 -12.28
N PRO A 291 30.47 47.12 -13.21
CA PRO A 291 29.49 46.72 -14.23
C PRO A 291 29.79 47.15 -15.70
N ALA A 292 28.84 46.82 -16.60
CA ALA A 292 28.46 47.47 -17.88
C ALA A 292 29.05 46.92 -19.22
N PRO A 293 28.42 47.17 -20.40
CA PRO A 293 27.00 47.43 -20.74
C PRO A 293 26.45 46.62 -21.96
N CYS A 294 25.13 46.73 -22.20
CA CYS A 294 24.39 46.28 -23.39
C CYS A 294 24.80 46.99 -24.71
N PRO A 295 24.61 46.32 -25.84
CA PRO A 295 23.62 46.74 -26.85
C PRO A 295 22.81 45.52 -27.33
N GLY A 296 21.64 45.56 -27.97
CA GLY A 296 20.94 46.56 -28.76
C GLY A 296 19.99 45.76 -29.67
N GLN A 297 18.80 46.29 -29.91
CA GLN A 297 17.66 45.69 -30.62
C GLN A 297 17.98 45.23 -32.05
N ALA A 298 17.29 44.19 -32.57
CA ALA A 298 16.45 44.27 -33.78
C ALA A 298 15.99 42.89 -34.37
N ARG A 299 14.68 42.83 -34.69
CA ARG A 299 13.96 42.06 -35.75
C ARG A 299 13.94 40.52 -35.62
N ARG A 300 12.81 39.79 -35.55
CA ARG A 300 11.51 39.73 -36.27
C ARG A 300 11.61 39.32 -37.76
N GLU A 301 10.91 38.21 -38.08
CA GLU A 301 10.48 37.68 -39.39
C GLU A 301 11.59 37.04 -40.26
N ASP A 302 11.42 35.93 -41.01
CA ASP A 302 10.23 35.22 -41.50
C ASP A 302 10.63 33.80 -42.03
N ARG A 303 9.65 32.89 -42.09
CA ARG A 303 9.37 31.86 -43.13
C ARG A 303 10.42 30.94 -43.80
N ARG A 304 10.00 29.65 -43.85
CA ARG A 304 10.05 28.60 -44.91
C ARG A 304 10.81 27.32 -44.48
N GLN A 305 10.12 26.20 -44.28
CA GLN A 305 9.77 25.16 -45.29
C GLN A 305 11.01 24.50 -45.93
N GLN A 306 11.34 23.30 -45.43
CA GLN A 306 11.55 21.99 -46.11
C GLN A 306 12.43 21.91 -47.38
N PRO A 307 12.99 20.72 -47.73
CA PRO A 307 12.57 19.35 -47.39
C PRO A 307 13.35 18.68 -46.24
#